data_AF-A0A951P6N2-F1
#
_entry.id   AF-A0A951P6N2-F1
#
_cell.length_a   1.000
_cell.length_b   1.000
_cell.length_c   1.000
_cell.angle_alpha   90.00
_cell.angle_beta   90.00
_cell.angle_gamma   90.00
#
_symmetry.space_group_name_H-M   'P 1'
#
loop_
_entity.id
_entity.type
_entity.pdbx_description
1 polymer ?
#
loop_
_entity_poly.entity_id
_entity_poly.type
_entity_poly.pdbx_seq_one_letter_code
_entity_poly.pdbx_strand_id
1 'polypeptide(L)'
;MVIRAKKQKQCLPKELEVGDCWILAARVGKHTDALLEELVVSTEGKTAWQHWNNDDWGGYERVLPPEIEHYIGKDQTQRLERTNGIVRQQTGRWHRRQNKFGKLWEQSKVTTRLVVSYFNWIWQHSRFKTTAAQRAGLADHPWSWHDLATFPTTI
;
A
#
# COMPACT_ATOMS: atom_id res chain seq x y z
N MET A 1 -13.09 35.44 -1.26
CA MET A 1 -12.15 34.30 -1.10
C MET A 1 -12.81 33.25 -0.21
N VAL A 2 -13.16 32.07 -0.74
CA VAL A 2 -13.81 31.02 0.06
C VAL A 2 -12.75 30.15 0.72
N ILE A 3 -12.46 30.41 2.00
CA ILE A 3 -11.68 29.48 2.83
C ILE A 3 -12.59 28.28 3.15
N ARG A 4 -12.66 27.32 2.23
CA ARG A 4 -13.46 26.10 2.40
C ARG A 4 -12.78 25.25 3.47
N ALA A 5 -13.24 25.37 4.71
CA ALA A 5 -12.78 24.56 5.84
C ALA A 5 -12.71 23.08 5.41
N LYS A 6 -11.50 22.51 5.45
CA LYS A 6 -11.23 21.15 5.00
C LYS A 6 -12.08 20.22 5.87
N LYS A 7 -13.04 19.49 5.30
CA LYS A 7 -13.93 18.55 6.02
C LYS A 7 -13.13 17.39 6.60
N GLN A 8 -12.42 17.64 7.69
CA GLN A 8 -11.82 16.64 8.56
C GLN A 8 -12.98 16.04 9.35
N LYS A 9 -13.45 14.86 8.90
CA LYS A 9 -14.52 14.13 9.60
C LYS A 9 -14.11 13.92 11.06
N GLN A 10 -15.07 14.05 11.97
CA GLN A 10 -14.89 13.67 13.37
C GLN A 10 -14.56 12.16 13.42
N CYS A 11 -13.56 11.77 14.21
CA CYS A 11 -13.06 10.40 14.30
C CYS A 11 -12.87 9.99 15.76
N LEU A 12 -13.56 8.93 16.17
CA LEU A 12 -13.41 8.09 17.37
C LEU A 12 -14.21 6.78 17.10
N PRO A 13 -14.08 5.68 17.87
CA PRO A 13 -13.47 5.54 19.19
C PRO A 13 -12.24 4.62 19.29
N LYS A 14 -11.58 4.30 18.16
CA LYS A 14 -10.21 3.70 18.15
C LYS A 14 -9.32 4.07 16.93
N GLU A 15 -9.84 4.89 16.02
CA GLU A 15 -9.10 5.63 14.96
C GLU A 15 -8.31 4.88 13.84
N LEU A 16 -8.63 3.70 13.31
CA LEU A 16 -9.59 2.64 13.58
C LEU A 16 -9.04 1.35 12.89
N GLU A 17 -8.01 0.65 13.37
CA GLU A 17 -6.97 1.01 14.35
C GLU A 17 -5.67 0.23 14.00
N VAL A 18 -4.45 0.74 14.12
CA VAL A 18 -3.99 2.13 14.20
C VAL A 18 -3.22 2.46 12.91
N GLY A 19 -3.41 3.66 12.35
CA GLY A 19 -2.67 4.15 11.17
C GLY A 19 -2.94 3.40 9.84
N ASP A 20 -2.22 3.81 8.79
CA ASP A 20 -2.30 3.21 7.46
C ASP A 20 -1.63 1.82 7.41
N CYS A 21 -2.00 1.00 6.42
CA CYS A 21 -1.65 -0.42 6.34
C CYS A 21 -0.16 -0.67 6.04
N TRP A 22 0.37 -1.80 6.52
CA TRP A 22 1.58 -2.39 5.96
C TRP A 22 1.33 -2.88 4.52
N ILE A 23 2.28 -2.66 3.62
CA ILE A 23 2.19 -3.13 2.23
C ILE A 23 3.09 -4.36 2.08
N LEU A 24 2.48 -5.53 1.93
CA LEU A 24 3.17 -6.83 1.80
C LEU A 24 3.76 -7.06 0.40
N ALA A 25 3.06 -6.60 -0.63
CA ALA A 25 3.43 -6.73 -2.03
C ALA A 25 2.85 -5.57 -2.84
N ALA A 26 3.47 -5.27 -3.98
CA ALA A 26 2.94 -4.33 -4.96
C ALA A 26 3.25 -4.82 -6.39
N ARG A 27 2.30 -4.62 -7.31
CA ARG A 27 2.43 -4.94 -8.74
C ARG A 27 2.03 -3.74 -9.58
N VAL A 28 2.60 -3.64 -10.78
CA VAL A 28 2.55 -2.45 -11.63
C VAL A 28 2.36 -2.89 -13.07
N GLY A 29 1.10 -2.93 -13.53
CA GLY A 29 0.70 -3.43 -14.85
C GLY A 29 -0.73 -2.99 -15.20
N LYS A 30 -1.36 -3.68 -16.16
CA LYS A 30 -2.80 -3.55 -16.47
C LYS A 30 -3.64 -4.43 -15.54
N HIS A 31 -4.92 -4.12 -15.38
CA HIS A 31 -5.87 -5.02 -14.71
C HIS A 31 -6.16 -6.23 -15.61
N THR A 32 -5.30 -7.24 -15.51
CA THR A 32 -5.34 -8.52 -16.24
C THR A 32 -5.08 -9.66 -15.27
N ASP A 33 -5.73 -10.80 -15.48
CA ASP A 33 -5.76 -11.93 -14.54
C ASP A 33 -4.34 -12.42 -14.18
N ALA A 34 -3.44 -12.52 -15.16
CA ALA A 34 -2.02 -12.83 -14.94
C ALA A 34 -1.26 -11.85 -14.01
N LEU A 35 -1.68 -10.58 -13.90
CA LEU A 35 -1.09 -9.63 -12.92
C LEU A 35 -1.60 -9.91 -11.50
N LEU A 36 -2.80 -10.46 -11.37
CA LEU A 36 -3.36 -10.89 -10.10
C LEU A 36 -2.74 -12.24 -9.67
N GLU A 37 -2.50 -13.16 -10.60
CA GLU A 37 -1.68 -14.37 -10.38
C GLU A 37 -0.27 -13.97 -9.88
N GLU A 38 0.42 -13.06 -10.57
CA GLU A 38 1.70 -12.46 -10.13
C GLU A 38 1.65 -11.80 -8.74
N LEU A 39 0.47 -11.37 -8.28
CA LEU A 39 0.26 -10.76 -6.97
C LEU A 39 0.03 -11.83 -5.90
N VAL A 40 -0.86 -12.79 -6.14
CA VAL A 40 -1.18 -13.92 -5.24
C VAL A 40 0.07 -14.76 -4.98
N VAL A 41 0.78 -15.20 -6.03
CA VAL A 41 2.04 -15.94 -5.90
C VAL A 41 3.11 -15.14 -5.15
N SER A 42 3.04 -13.80 -5.16
CA SER A 42 3.96 -12.95 -4.40
C SER A 42 3.61 -12.78 -2.92
N THR A 43 2.43 -13.24 -2.47
CA THR A 43 1.99 -13.26 -1.07
C THR A 43 1.95 -14.66 -0.46
N GLU A 44 2.00 -15.72 -1.27
CA GLU A 44 2.20 -17.10 -0.84
C GLU A 44 3.41 -17.25 0.09
N GLY A 45 3.31 -18.16 1.07
CA GLY A 45 4.33 -18.43 2.09
C GLY A 45 4.59 -17.28 3.10
N LYS A 46 4.25 -16.03 2.76
CA LYS A 46 4.42 -14.87 3.65
C LYS A 46 3.29 -14.72 4.67
N THR A 47 2.08 -15.12 4.30
CA THR A 47 0.86 -14.94 5.11
C THR A 47 -0.19 -16.00 4.80
N ALA A 48 -0.85 -16.53 5.84
CA ALA A 48 -1.93 -17.52 5.74
C ALA A 48 -3.34 -16.88 5.71
N TRP A 49 -3.53 -15.80 4.94
CA TRP A 49 -4.82 -15.08 4.90
C TRP A 49 -5.87 -15.85 4.07
N GLN A 50 -6.96 -16.25 4.72
CA GLN A 50 -8.15 -16.85 4.10
C GLN A 50 -9.22 -15.81 3.71
N HIS A 51 -9.02 -14.52 4.02
CA HIS A 51 -10.00 -13.44 3.82
C HIS A 51 -9.41 -12.25 3.02
N TRP A 52 -10.06 -11.84 1.93
CA TRP A 52 -9.58 -10.82 0.99
C TRP A 52 -10.57 -9.67 0.76
N ASN A 53 -10.30 -8.51 1.38
CA ASN A 53 -11.07 -7.27 1.19
C ASN A 53 -10.65 -6.56 -0.10
N ASN A 54 -11.57 -6.43 -1.07
CA ASN A 54 -11.25 -6.03 -2.45
C ASN A 54 -12.23 -5.00 -3.06
N ASP A 55 -11.90 -4.50 -4.25
CA ASP A 55 -12.56 -3.37 -4.93
C ASP A 55 -13.45 -3.75 -6.13
N ASP A 56 -14.08 -4.95 -6.10
CA ASP A 56 -15.04 -5.44 -7.11
C ASP A 56 -14.43 -5.60 -8.53
N TRP A 57 -13.10 -5.72 -8.62
CA TRP A 57 -12.47 -6.14 -9.86
C TRP A 57 -12.63 -7.66 -10.02
N GLY A 58 -13.61 -8.08 -10.83
CA GLY A 58 -13.92 -9.49 -11.10
C GLY A 58 -12.79 -10.36 -11.67
N GLY A 59 -11.53 -9.91 -11.72
CA GLY A 59 -10.37 -10.81 -11.76
C GLY A 59 -10.24 -11.62 -10.46
N TYR A 60 -10.63 -11.08 -9.30
CA TYR A 60 -10.59 -11.80 -8.01
C TYR A 60 -11.43 -13.08 -8.05
N GLU A 61 -12.64 -13.04 -8.61
CA GLU A 61 -13.52 -14.22 -8.78
C GLU A 61 -12.96 -15.31 -9.71
N ARG A 62 -12.03 -14.96 -10.61
CA ARG A 62 -11.43 -15.90 -11.57
C ARG A 62 -10.07 -16.46 -11.15
N VAL A 63 -9.38 -15.77 -10.25
CA VAL A 63 -7.97 -16.06 -9.90
C VAL A 63 -7.80 -16.50 -8.44
N LEU A 64 -8.65 -16.05 -7.52
CA LEU A 64 -8.60 -16.53 -6.14
C LEU A 64 -9.18 -17.97 -6.07
N PRO A 65 -8.52 -18.90 -5.36
CA PRO A 65 -9.09 -20.21 -5.07
C PRO A 65 -10.44 -20.10 -4.33
N PRO A 66 -11.40 -21.01 -4.58
CA PRO A 66 -12.75 -20.95 -4.00
C PRO A 66 -12.78 -21.13 -2.46
N GLU A 67 -11.67 -21.55 -1.86
CA GLU A 67 -11.48 -21.62 -0.40
C GLU A 67 -11.16 -20.25 0.24
N ILE A 68 -10.90 -19.21 -0.56
CA ILE A 68 -10.65 -17.85 -0.08
C ILE A 68 -11.97 -17.08 -0.02
N GLU A 69 -12.39 -16.66 1.17
CA GLU A 69 -13.49 -15.71 1.31
C GLU A 69 -13.02 -14.34 0.83
N HIS A 70 -13.74 -13.73 -0.10
CA HIS A 70 -13.43 -12.40 -0.60
C HIS A 70 -14.63 -11.45 -0.38
N TYR A 71 -14.35 -10.29 0.20
CA TYR A 71 -15.39 -9.36 0.65
C TYR A 71 -15.30 -8.01 -0.08
N ILE A 72 -16.45 -7.53 -0.54
CA ILE A 72 -16.61 -6.31 -1.34
C ILE A 72 -17.44 -5.32 -0.52
N GLY A 73 -16.79 -4.41 0.20
CA GLY A 73 -17.47 -3.44 1.06
C GLY A 73 -16.59 -2.33 1.64
N LYS A 74 -17.14 -1.11 1.65
CA LYS A 74 -16.44 0.17 1.96
C LYS A 74 -16.11 0.36 3.44
N ASP A 75 -16.75 -0.41 4.30
CA ASP A 75 -16.48 -0.53 5.73
C ASP A 75 -15.11 -1.20 5.96
N GLN A 76 -14.82 -2.31 5.25
CA GLN A 76 -13.57 -3.04 5.39
C GLN A 76 -12.44 -2.50 4.48
N THR A 77 -12.75 -2.01 3.28
CA THR A 77 -11.71 -1.48 2.35
C THR A 77 -11.15 -0.11 2.74
N GLN A 78 -11.76 0.65 3.67
CA GLN A 78 -11.42 2.07 3.87
C GLN A 78 -9.93 2.33 4.18
N ARG A 79 -9.26 1.44 4.92
CA ARG A 79 -7.81 1.56 5.21
C ARG A 79 -6.95 1.24 3.99
N LEU A 80 -7.36 0.25 3.20
CA LEU A 80 -6.71 -0.13 1.94
C LEU A 80 -6.84 1.00 0.90
N GLU A 81 -8.04 1.54 0.69
CA GLU A 81 -8.30 2.69 -0.19
C GLU A 81 -7.45 3.91 0.18
N ARG A 82 -7.38 4.24 1.48
CA ARG A 82 -6.54 5.33 1.99
C ARG A 82 -5.06 5.10 1.70
N THR A 83 -4.55 3.90 2.02
CA THR A 83 -3.16 3.50 1.81
C THR A 83 -2.79 3.58 0.32
N ASN A 84 -3.61 2.98 -0.55
CA ASN A 84 -3.48 3.04 -2.01
C ASN A 84 -3.53 4.48 -2.52
N GLY A 85 -4.41 5.31 -1.97
CA GLY A 85 -4.51 6.74 -2.28
C GLY A 85 -3.27 7.55 -1.90
N ILE A 86 -2.59 7.21 -0.79
CA ILE A 86 -1.32 7.83 -0.37
C ILE A 86 -0.20 7.41 -1.31
N VAL A 87 -0.02 6.10 -1.54
CA VAL A 87 1.02 5.55 -2.42
C VAL A 87 0.92 6.12 -3.84
N ARG A 88 -0.29 6.09 -4.43
CA ARG A 88 -0.55 6.66 -5.78
C ARG A 88 -0.24 8.16 -5.83
N GLN A 89 -0.56 8.92 -4.78
CA GLN A 89 -0.20 10.34 -4.70
C GLN A 89 1.31 10.60 -4.57
N GLN A 90 2.04 9.77 -3.82
CA GLN A 90 3.49 9.91 -3.72
C GLN A 90 4.18 9.55 -5.04
N THR A 91 3.84 8.41 -5.66
CA THR A 91 4.34 8.02 -7.00
C THR A 91 4.05 9.11 -8.04
N GLY A 92 2.85 9.69 -8.02
CA GLY A 92 2.49 10.84 -8.86
C GLY A 92 3.23 12.15 -8.57
N ARG A 93 3.88 12.30 -7.41
CA ARG A 93 4.81 13.43 -7.12
C ARG A 93 6.19 13.16 -7.70
N TRP A 94 6.70 11.93 -7.63
CA TRP A 94 7.96 11.53 -8.26
C TRP A 94 7.92 11.74 -9.78
N HIS A 95 6.86 11.25 -10.46
CA HIS A 95 6.68 11.46 -11.90
C HIS A 95 6.68 12.95 -12.30
N ARG A 96 6.01 13.82 -11.53
CA ARG A 96 6.01 15.27 -11.79
C ARG A 96 7.37 15.91 -11.53
N ARG A 97 8.05 15.56 -10.43
CA ARG A 97 9.32 16.19 -10.02
C ARG A 97 10.49 15.89 -10.97
N GLN A 98 10.50 14.72 -11.60
CA GLN A 98 11.57 14.35 -12.54
C GLN A 98 11.45 15.02 -13.92
N ASN A 99 10.27 15.56 -14.28
CA ASN A 99 9.91 16.03 -15.62
C ASN A 99 10.29 15.06 -16.77
N LYS A 100 10.46 13.78 -16.45
CA LYS A 100 10.75 12.69 -17.37
C LYS A 100 9.51 11.81 -17.39
N PHE A 101 8.84 11.77 -18.54
CA PHE A 101 7.74 10.83 -18.77
C PHE A 101 8.31 9.41 -18.78
N GLY A 102 8.25 8.74 -17.63
CA GLY A 102 8.71 7.36 -17.44
C GLY A 102 7.78 6.37 -18.12
N LYS A 103 7.74 6.39 -19.46
CA LYS A 103 6.88 5.55 -20.31
C LYS A 103 7.24 4.06 -20.29
N LEU A 104 8.24 3.67 -19.48
CA LEU A 104 8.71 2.30 -19.32
C LEU A 104 8.18 1.71 -18.00
N TRP A 105 7.57 0.52 -18.08
CA TRP A 105 7.04 -0.18 -16.90
C TRP A 105 8.11 -0.41 -15.82
N GLU A 106 9.36 -0.69 -16.19
CA GLU A 106 10.45 -0.90 -15.24
C GLU A 106 10.77 0.33 -14.38
N GLN A 107 10.68 1.54 -14.94
CA GLN A 107 10.84 2.78 -14.16
C GLN A 107 9.66 2.98 -13.19
N SER A 108 8.45 2.59 -13.60
CA SER A 108 7.26 2.59 -12.73
C SER A 108 7.36 1.54 -11.61
N LYS A 109 7.86 0.34 -11.90
CA LYS A 109 8.15 -0.72 -10.92
C LYS A 109 9.18 -0.27 -9.90
N VAL A 110 10.34 0.24 -10.33
CA VAL A 110 11.38 0.77 -9.43
C VAL A 110 10.85 1.92 -8.57
N THR A 111 10.13 2.88 -9.16
CA THR A 111 9.53 3.99 -8.41
C THR A 111 8.50 3.49 -7.38
N THR A 112 7.69 2.49 -7.73
CA THR A 112 6.70 1.91 -6.81
C THR A 112 7.37 1.15 -5.67
N ARG A 113 8.39 0.32 -5.95
CA ARG A 113 9.19 -0.35 -4.90
C ARG A 113 9.83 0.67 -3.96
N LEU A 114 10.40 1.76 -4.48
CA LEU A 114 10.99 2.84 -3.67
C LEU A 114 9.95 3.56 -2.80
N VAL A 115 8.79 3.92 -3.37
CA VAL A 115 7.69 4.59 -2.63
C VAL A 115 7.08 3.69 -1.57
N VAL A 116 6.88 2.40 -1.87
CA VAL A 116 6.39 1.41 -0.90
C VAL A 116 7.41 1.19 0.21
N SER A 117 8.69 1.02 -0.10
CA SER A 117 9.75 0.84 0.90
C SER A 117 9.86 2.06 1.83
N TYR A 118 9.85 3.27 1.27
CA TYR A 118 9.80 4.52 2.05
C TYR A 118 8.55 4.59 2.95
N PHE A 119 7.38 4.27 2.40
CA PHE A 119 6.11 4.32 3.13
C PHE A 119 6.05 3.30 4.27
N ASN A 120 6.59 2.10 4.03
CA ASN A 120 6.65 1.01 4.99
C ASN A 120 7.62 1.31 6.15
N TRP A 121 8.88 1.60 5.83
CA TRP A 121 9.99 1.60 6.81
C TRP A 121 10.34 2.98 7.37
N ILE A 122 10.20 4.06 6.57
CA ILE A 122 10.71 5.41 6.89
C ILE A 122 9.57 6.38 7.26
N TRP A 123 8.43 6.30 6.58
CA TRP A 123 7.35 7.29 6.72
C TRP A 123 6.60 7.16 8.05
N GLN A 124 6.79 8.12 8.93
CA GLN A 124 6.06 8.23 10.18
C GLN A 124 4.66 8.82 9.98
N HIS A 125 3.63 8.16 10.52
CA HIS A 125 2.27 8.70 10.52
C HIS A 125 2.19 9.96 11.38
N SER A 126 1.69 11.07 10.82
CA SER A 126 1.83 12.42 11.38
C SER A 126 1.36 12.58 12.84
N ARG A 127 0.31 11.85 13.23
CA ARG A 127 -0.25 11.83 14.60
C ARG A 127 0.40 10.80 15.53
N PHE A 128 0.78 9.63 15.02
CA PHE A 128 1.22 8.49 15.85
C PHE A 128 2.75 8.34 15.94
N LYS A 129 3.50 9.07 15.10
CA LYS A 129 4.97 9.06 14.98
C LYS A 129 5.61 7.70 14.65
N THR A 130 4.81 6.64 14.53
CA THR A 130 5.25 5.31 14.09
C THR A 130 5.21 5.14 12.57
N THR A 131 6.11 4.31 12.04
CA THR A 131 6.10 3.81 10.66
C THR A 131 5.16 2.62 10.52
N ALA A 132 4.88 2.16 9.30
CA ALA A 132 4.05 0.96 9.13
C ALA A 132 4.80 -0.30 9.60
N ALA A 133 6.13 -0.36 9.48
CA ALA A 133 6.97 -1.45 10.00
C ALA A 133 6.79 -1.63 11.52
N GLN A 134 6.85 -0.53 12.27
CA GLN A 134 6.64 -0.55 13.72
C GLN A 134 5.24 -1.02 14.10
N ARG A 135 4.20 -0.60 13.36
CA ARG A 135 2.82 -1.06 13.61
C ARG A 135 2.56 -2.50 13.18
N ALA A 136 3.43 -3.08 12.36
CA ALA A 136 3.43 -4.49 11.98
C ALA A 136 4.34 -5.37 12.85
N GLY A 137 5.05 -4.80 13.83
CA GLY A 137 6.03 -5.51 14.67
C GLY A 137 7.33 -5.89 13.94
N LEU A 138 7.58 -5.32 12.76
CA LEU A 138 8.74 -5.63 11.90
C LEU A 138 9.96 -4.73 12.16
N ALA A 139 9.80 -3.68 12.96
CA ALA A 139 10.86 -2.81 13.45
C ALA A 139 10.48 -2.22 14.80
N ASP A 140 11.47 -1.93 15.65
CA ASP A 140 11.30 -1.20 16.91
C ASP A 140 11.36 0.32 16.69
N HIS A 141 12.21 0.79 15.78
CA HIS A 141 12.44 2.21 15.47
C HIS A 141 12.11 2.58 14.00
N PRO A 142 11.87 3.87 13.67
CA PRO A 142 11.75 4.35 12.29
C PRO A 142 13.09 4.24 11.55
N TRP A 143 13.10 3.63 10.36
CA TRP A 143 14.33 3.54 9.55
C TRP A 143 14.66 4.86 8.86
N SER A 144 15.93 5.02 8.49
CA SER A 144 16.42 6.02 7.55
C SER A 144 16.65 5.44 6.15
N TRP A 145 17.09 6.29 5.21
CA TRP A 145 17.54 5.84 3.90
C TRP A 145 18.85 5.04 3.94
N HIS A 146 19.66 5.18 4.99
CA HIS A 146 20.91 4.43 5.13
C HIS A 146 20.63 2.97 5.52
N ASP A 147 19.70 2.75 6.44
CA ASP A 147 19.26 1.40 6.86
C ASP A 147 18.64 0.66 5.67
N LEU A 148 17.77 1.35 4.92
CA LEU A 148 17.12 0.80 3.72
C LEU A 148 18.12 0.49 2.57
N ALA A 149 19.27 1.16 2.53
CA ALA A 149 20.36 0.86 1.60
C ALA A 149 21.30 -0.26 2.09
N THR A 150 21.32 -0.53 3.40
CA THR A 150 22.23 -1.50 4.04
C THR A 150 21.56 -2.85 4.26
N PHE A 151 20.27 -2.87 4.57
CA PHE A 151 19.47 -4.08 4.75
C PHE A 151 18.65 -4.39 3.47
N PRO A 152 18.82 -5.56 2.84
CA PRO A 152 18.11 -5.91 1.61
C PRO A 152 16.62 -6.25 1.86
N THR A 153 15.77 -5.22 1.93
CA THR A 153 14.32 -5.39 2.14
C THR A 153 13.65 -5.99 0.90
N THR A 154 13.08 -7.19 1.06
CA THR A 154 12.44 -7.96 -0.02
C THR A 154 10.98 -7.54 -0.26
N ILE A 155 10.81 -6.47 -1.05
CA ILE A 155 9.51 -5.97 -1.56
C ILE A 155 9.47 -6.06 -3.09
#